data_AF-A0A352XTI3-F1
#
_entry.id   AF-A0A352XTI3-F1
#
_cell.length_a   1.000
_cell.length_b   1.000
_cell.length_c   1.000
_cell.angle_alpha   90.00
_cell.angle_beta   90.00
_cell.angle_gamma   90.00
#
_symmetry.space_group_name_H-M   'P 1'
#
loop_
_entity.id
_entity.type
_entity.pdbx_description
1 polymer ?
#
loop_
_entity_poly.entity_id
_entity_poly.type
_entity_poly.pdbx_seq_one_letter_code
_entity_poly.pdbx_strand_id
1 'polypeptide(L)'
;STVARSGLSVCRCAGVGDVGYISRWTMEISNHTQTTIWVPVGFRICQLTFEYVGETLKEYRGKYGKADQHWTPEDMLPKPYFDWDYEIYRTDKGSRV
;
A
#
# COMPACT_ATOMS: atom_id res chain seq x y z
N SER A 1 12.23 -1.67 -13.38
CA SER A 1 12.43 -2.03 -14.79
C SER A 1 12.69 -3.53 -14.98
N THR A 2 13.72 -4.12 -14.36
CA THR A 2 13.99 -5.57 -14.45
C THR A 2 12.84 -6.45 -13.96
N VAL A 3 12.32 -6.16 -12.76
CA VAL A 3 11.18 -6.91 -12.15
C VAL A 3 9.97 -6.95 -13.08
N ALA A 4 9.58 -5.79 -13.62
CA ALA A 4 8.48 -5.67 -14.58
C ALA A 4 8.71 -6.49 -15.85
N ARG A 5 9.93 -6.48 -16.41
CA ARG A 5 10.28 -7.28 -17.60
C ARG A 5 10.26 -8.79 -17.35
N SER A 6 10.37 -9.22 -16.10
CA SER A 6 10.20 -10.62 -15.70
C SER A 6 8.73 -11.03 -15.53
N GLY A 7 7.78 -10.13 -15.78
CA GLY A 7 6.34 -10.41 -15.64
C GLY A 7 5.79 -10.20 -14.23
N LEU A 8 6.55 -9.57 -13.33
CA LEU A 8 6.06 -9.15 -12.01
C LEU A 8 5.67 -7.67 -12.02
N SER A 9 4.40 -7.37 -11.75
CA SER A 9 4.00 -6.00 -11.39
C SER A 9 4.12 -5.80 -9.90
N VAL A 10 4.64 -4.63 -9.52
CA VAL A 10 4.85 -4.21 -8.13
C VAL A 10 4.33 -2.80 -7.98
N CYS A 11 3.90 -2.45 -6.77
CA CYS A 11 3.37 -1.11 -6.49
C CYS A 11 2.12 -0.78 -7.33
N ARG A 12 1.29 -1.77 -7.65
CA ARG A 12 -0.06 -1.54 -8.22
C ARG A 12 -1.02 -1.02 -7.14
N CYS A 13 -0.56 -0.02 -6.41
CA CYS A 13 -1.24 0.62 -5.30
C CYS A 13 -1.43 2.13 -5.61
N ALA A 14 -1.76 2.94 -4.61
CA ALA A 14 -1.96 4.39 -4.77
C ALA A 14 -0.75 5.13 -5.38
N GLY A 15 0.45 4.54 -5.32
CA GLY A 15 1.64 4.99 -6.06
C GLY A 15 2.42 6.15 -5.42
N VAL A 16 1.73 7.08 -4.76
CA VAL A 16 2.34 8.26 -4.09
C VAL A 16 2.17 8.14 -2.58
N GLY A 17 3.20 8.51 -1.81
CA GLY A 17 3.12 8.65 -0.36
C GLY A 17 2.78 10.07 0.03
N ASP A 18 1.86 10.22 0.96
CA ASP A 18 1.50 11.52 1.52
C ASP A 18 2.66 12.15 2.30
N VAL A 19 2.74 13.49 2.28
CA VAL A 19 3.75 14.24 3.04
C VAL A 19 3.60 13.96 4.54
N GLY A 20 4.71 13.65 5.23
CA GLY A 20 4.69 13.28 6.64
C GLY A 20 4.37 11.81 6.92
N TYR A 21 4.20 10.97 5.89
CA TYR A 21 4.06 9.53 6.07
C TYR A 21 5.37 8.90 6.59
N ILE A 22 5.28 8.25 7.75
CA ILE A 22 6.39 7.52 8.39
C ILE A 22 5.90 6.12 8.75
N SER A 23 6.28 5.11 7.97
CA SER A 23 6.05 3.68 8.24
C SER A 23 6.72 2.81 7.16
N ARG A 24 6.43 1.50 7.17
CA ARG A 24 6.76 0.56 6.09
C ARG A 24 5.72 0.62 4.97
N TRP A 25 6.19 0.54 3.72
CA TRP A 25 5.33 0.61 2.55
C TRP A 25 4.68 -0.74 2.22
N THR A 26 3.36 -0.76 2.13
CA THR A 26 2.62 -1.92 1.60
C THR A 26 2.82 -2.01 0.09
N MET A 27 3.15 -3.21 -0.38
CA MET A 27 3.28 -3.49 -1.80
C MET A 27 2.22 -4.48 -2.27
N GLU A 28 1.47 -4.10 -3.30
CA GLU A 28 0.73 -5.05 -4.12
C GLU A 28 1.68 -5.65 -5.16
N ILE A 29 1.77 -6.98 -5.20
CA ILE A 29 2.61 -7.74 -6.12
C ILE A 29 1.73 -8.70 -6.92
N SER A 30 1.84 -8.67 -8.24
CA SER A 30 1.12 -9.55 -9.16
C SER A 30 2.08 -10.27 -10.09
N ASN A 31 1.91 -11.58 -10.23
CA ASN A 31 2.58 -12.39 -11.24
C ASN A 31 1.69 -12.49 -12.48
N HIS A 32 2.19 -12.00 -13.62
CA HIS A 32 1.48 -12.03 -14.90
C HIS A 32 1.91 -13.19 -15.81
N THR A 33 2.73 -14.10 -15.28
CA THR A 33 3.18 -15.29 -16.00
C THR A 33 2.42 -16.52 -15.52
N GLN A 34 2.50 -17.60 -16.30
CA GLN A 34 1.97 -18.91 -15.89
C GLN A 34 2.99 -19.70 -15.05
N THR A 35 4.20 -19.17 -14.85
CA THR A 35 5.29 -19.83 -14.14
C THR A 35 5.50 -19.20 -12.76
N THR A 36 6.00 -20.00 -11.82
CA THR A 36 6.37 -19.49 -10.50
C THR A 36 7.60 -18.59 -10.61
N ILE A 37 7.52 -17.41 -10.00
CA ILE A 37 8.66 -16.49 -9.88
C ILE A 37 9.08 -16.44 -8.42
N TRP A 38 10.34 -16.74 -8.14
CA TRP A 38 10.91 -16.70 -6.80
C TRP A 38 11.38 -15.28 -6.47
N VAL A 39 10.90 -14.73 -5.35
CA VAL A 39 11.32 -13.42 -4.83
C VAL A 39 11.98 -13.63 -3.46
N PRO A 40 13.32 -13.63 -3.39
CA PRO A 40 14.02 -13.76 -2.12
C PRO A 40 13.76 -12.59 -1.18
N VAL A 41 13.75 -12.83 0.13
CA VAL A 41 13.68 -11.77 1.14
C VAL A 41 14.90 -10.85 1.01
N GLY A 42 14.67 -9.53 1.05
CA GLY A 42 15.72 -8.51 0.87
C GLY A 42 16.00 -8.14 -0.58
N PHE A 43 15.31 -8.76 -1.55
CA PHE A 43 15.42 -8.40 -2.96
C PHE A 43 14.98 -6.95 -3.22
N ARG A 44 15.79 -6.18 -3.96
CA ARG A 44 15.49 -4.79 -4.36
C ARG A 44 14.39 -4.79 -5.43
N ILE A 45 13.15 -4.74 -4.97
CA ILE A 45 11.97 -4.98 -5.80
C ILE A 45 11.35 -3.71 -6.40
N CYS A 46 11.47 -2.57 -5.72
CA CYS A 46 10.97 -1.27 -6.16
C CYS A 46 11.96 -0.15 -5.81
N GLN A 47 11.60 1.08 -6.14
CA GLN A 47 12.34 2.29 -5.81
C GLN A 47 11.34 3.38 -5.39
N LEU A 48 11.81 4.34 -4.59
CA LEU A 48 11.08 5.57 -4.30
C LEU A 48 11.72 6.70 -5.10
N THR A 49 10.88 7.53 -5.70
CA THR A 49 11.28 8.82 -6.27
C THR A 49 10.71 9.90 -5.37
N PHE A 50 11.54 10.89 -5.00
CA PHE A 50 11.11 12.01 -4.18
C PHE A 50 10.84 13.21 -5.08
N GLU A 51 9.68 13.82 -4.90
CA GLU A 51 9.26 15.02 -5.60
C GLU A 51 9.17 16.18 -4.61
N TYR A 52 9.51 17.38 -5.08
CA TYR A 52 9.36 18.59 -4.26
C TYR A 52 7.88 18.97 -4.18
N VAL A 53 7.43 19.30 -2.98
CA VAL A 53 6.10 19.82 -2.70
C VAL A 53 6.20 21.24 -2.14
N GLY A 54 5.16 22.04 -2.33
CA GLY A 54 5.05 23.35 -1.70
C GLY A 54 4.90 23.27 -0.19
N GLU A 55 4.54 24.39 0.43
CA GLU A 55 4.27 24.44 1.87
C GLU A 55 3.22 23.39 2.27
N THR A 56 3.55 22.58 3.27
CA THR A 56 2.69 21.50 3.73
C THR A 56 1.73 22.01 4.80
N LEU A 57 0.46 22.18 4.43
CA LEU A 57 -0.59 22.63 5.36
C LEU A 57 -1.02 21.55 6.34
N LYS A 58 -0.89 20.26 5.97
CA LYS A 58 -1.28 19.11 6.78
C LYS A 58 -0.44 17.89 6.44
N GLU A 59 0.21 17.35 7.45
CA GLU A 59 0.92 16.08 7.35
C GLU A 59 -0.02 14.88 7.45
N TYR A 60 0.43 13.75 6.91
CA TYR A 60 -0.26 12.48 6.97
C TYR A 60 -0.48 12.03 8.42
N ARG A 61 -1.76 11.89 8.77
CA ARG A 61 -2.22 11.26 10.03
C ARG A 61 -3.29 10.21 9.75
N GLY A 62 -3.14 9.52 8.62
CA GLY A 62 -4.07 8.50 8.16
C GLY A 62 -3.86 7.15 8.84
N LYS A 63 -4.58 6.14 8.36
CA LYS A 63 -4.75 4.82 8.98
C LYS A 63 -3.49 3.94 9.05
N TYR A 64 -2.46 4.30 8.30
CA TYR A 64 -1.28 3.45 8.04
C TYR A 64 0.05 4.09 8.49
N GLY A 65 -0.01 5.27 9.12
CA GLY A 65 1.14 5.94 9.68
C GLY A 65 1.27 5.56 11.16
N LYS A 66 2.48 5.27 11.63
CA LYS A 66 2.71 4.94 13.04
C LYS A 66 3.76 5.87 13.64
N ALA A 67 3.46 6.37 14.83
CA ALA A 67 4.42 7.05 15.70
C ALA A 67 5.14 6.08 16.64
N ASP A 68 4.66 4.84 16.79
CA ASP A 68 5.16 3.85 17.74
C ASP A 68 5.97 2.72 17.06
N GLN A 69 6.99 2.23 17.76
CA GLN A 69 7.99 1.30 17.22
C GLN A 69 7.48 -0.15 17.09
N HIS A 70 6.29 -0.47 17.59
CA HIS A 70 5.70 -1.81 17.55
C HIS A 70 4.83 -1.97 16.29
N TRP A 71 5.49 -2.17 15.14
CA TRP A 71 4.84 -2.46 13.86
C TRP A 71 4.75 -3.96 13.62
N THR A 72 3.59 -4.44 13.13
CA THR A 72 3.43 -5.78 12.56
C THR A 72 2.84 -5.70 11.13
N PRO A 73 3.02 -6.73 10.28
CA PRO A 73 2.44 -6.74 8.93
C PRO A 73 0.92 -6.57 8.91
N GLU A 74 0.22 -7.07 9.92
CA GLU A 74 -1.24 -7.01 10.04
C GLU A 74 -1.75 -5.57 10.22
N ASP A 75 -0.92 -4.66 10.74
CA ASP A 75 -1.25 -3.24 10.84
C ASP A 75 -1.47 -2.58 9.47
N MET A 76 -0.98 -3.21 8.40
CA MET A 76 -1.04 -2.70 7.04
C MET A 76 -2.15 -3.33 6.19
N LEU A 77 -2.97 -4.21 6.78
CA LEU A 77 -4.16 -4.75 6.13
C LEU A 77 -5.15 -3.60 5.81
N PRO A 78 -5.92 -3.69 4.71
CA PRO A 78 -6.91 -2.68 4.36
C PRO A 78 -7.89 -2.44 5.52
N LYS A 79 -8.09 -1.17 5.87
CA LYS A 79 -9.01 -0.76 6.96
C LYS A 79 -10.17 0.10 6.45
N PRO A 80 -10.97 -0.36 5.47
CA PRO A 80 -12.06 0.43 4.89
C PRO A 80 -13.15 0.72 5.92
N TYR A 81 -13.29 -0.12 6.96
CA TYR A 81 -14.24 0.07 8.07
C TYR A 81 -14.02 1.33 8.92
N PHE A 82 -12.90 2.05 8.73
CA PHE A 82 -12.69 3.38 9.32
C PHE A 82 -13.16 4.53 8.41
N ASP A 83 -13.58 4.26 7.18
CA ASP A 83 -14.16 5.27 6.30
C ASP A 83 -15.62 5.53 6.65
N TRP A 84 -16.05 6.79 6.51
CA TRP A 84 -17.40 7.22 6.83
C TRP A 84 -18.45 6.64 5.87
N ASP A 85 -18.06 6.34 4.64
CA ASP A 85 -18.89 5.81 3.55
C ASP A 85 -18.83 4.28 3.43
N TYR A 86 -18.10 3.60 4.33
CA TYR A 86 -17.90 2.15 4.27
C TYR A 86 -19.21 1.36 4.19
N GLU A 87 -20.23 1.80 4.90
CA GLU A 87 -21.55 1.16 4.92
C GLU A 87 -22.25 1.18 3.54
N ILE A 88 -21.87 2.08 2.64
CA ILE A 88 -22.48 2.21 1.31
C ILE A 88 -22.04 1.09 0.37
N TYR A 89 -20.80 0.61 0.50
CA TYR A 89 -20.18 -0.33 -0.45
C TYR A 89 -19.72 -1.66 0.16
N ARG A 90 -19.89 -1.86 1.47
CA ARG A 90 -19.58 -3.14 2.11
C ARG A 90 -20.48 -4.26 1.56
N THR A 91 -19.89 -5.39 1.20
CA THR A 91 -20.59 -6.53 0.56
C THR A 91 -20.90 -7.68 1.53
N ASP A 92 -20.42 -7.58 2.77
CA ASP A 92 -20.55 -8.61 3.81
C ASP A 92 -21.84 -8.51 4.63
N LYS A 93 -22.50 -7.34 4.64
CA LYS A 93 -23.90 -7.24 5.06
C LYS A 93 -24.74 -7.79 3.92
N GLY A 94 -25.28 -8.99 4.10
CA GLY A 94 -26.29 -9.54 3.19
C GLY A 94 -27.34 -8.48 2.86
N SER A 95 -27.61 -8.30 1.57
CA SER A 95 -28.51 -7.27 1.03
C SER A 95 -29.78 -7.18 1.87
N ARG A 96 -29.97 -6.06 2.59
CA ARG A 96 -31.28 -5.73 3.14
C ARG A 96 -32.10 -5.10 2.01
N VAL A 97 -32.81 -6.00 1.33
CA VAL A 97 -33.92 -5.75 0.39
C VAL A 97 -33.51 -5.13 -0.94
#